data_AF-A0A0F1Q6Y0-F1
#
_entry.id   AF-A0A0F1Q6Y0-F1
#
_cell.length_a   1.000
_cell.length_b   1.000
_cell.length_c   1.000
_cell.angle_alpha   90.00
_cell.angle_beta   90.00
_cell.angle_gamma   90.00
#
_symmetry.space_group_name_H-M   'P 1'
#
loop_
_entity.id
_entity.type
_entity.pdbx_description
1 polymer ?
#
loop_
_entity_poly.entity_id
_entity_poly.type
_entity_poly.pdbx_seq_one_letter_code
_entity_poly.pdbx_strand_id
1 'polypeptide(L)'
;MKPVEGPLLLFTLMLSAVTLSGCGDKNEREFIRGCKSGGGTTAVCGCIRDDLKTKYTHGELEKMNQQYGYVPPRFMDNMLSAAQQCRK
;
A
#
# COMPACT_ATOMS: atom_id res chain seq x y z
N MET A 1 -3.59 -22.62 39.46
CA MET A 1 -3.99 -21.21 39.64
C MET A 1 -3.14 -20.39 38.67
N LYS A 2 -3.62 -19.68 37.65
CA LYS A 2 -4.94 -19.17 37.26
C LYS A 2 -5.05 -19.17 35.71
N PRO A 3 -6.26 -19.26 35.14
CA PRO A 3 -6.49 -19.11 33.71
C PRO A 3 -6.33 -17.63 33.33
N VAL A 4 -5.73 -17.33 32.19
CA VAL A 4 -5.85 -15.98 31.60
C VAL A 4 -7.03 -16.01 30.64
N GLU A 5 -8.09 -15.41 31.14
CA GLU A 5 -9.41 -15.26 30.55
C GLU A 5 -9.37 -14.40 29.26
N GLY A 6 -10.06 -14.86 28.22
CA GLY A 6 -11.22 -14.11 27.71
C GLY A 6 -11.03 -13.22 26.48
N PRO A 7 -10.48 -11.99 26.54
CA PRO A 7 -10.67 -11.03 25.45
C PRO A 7 -9.40 -10.54 24.72
N LEU A 8 -8.19 -10.85 25.21
CA LEU A 8 -6.96 -10.23 24.69
C LEU A 8 -6.42 -10.85 23.37
N LEU A 9 -6.93 -12.03 23.01
CA LEU A 9 -6.54 -12.74 21.77
C LEU A 9 -7.29 -12.23 20.53
N LEU A 10 -8.41 -11.51 20.68
CA LEU A 10 -9.10 -10.89 19.54
C LEU A 10 -8.44 -9.58 19.10
N PHE A 11 -7.84 -8.83 20.04
CA PHE A 11 -7.18 -7.55 19.72
C PHE A 11 -5.86 -7.71 18.95
N THR A 12 -5.24 -8.89 19.02
CA THR A 12 -3.99 -9.19 18.33
C THR A 12 -4.18 -9.59 16.86
N LEU A 13 -5.40 -9.92 16.43
CA LEU A 13 -5.66 -10.41 15.06
C LEU A 13 -5.90 -9.30 14.03
N MET A 14 -6.21 -8.07 14.45
CA MET A 14 -6.52 -6.95 13.53
C MET A 14 -5.32 -6.08 13.14
N LEU A 15 -4.13 -6.35 13.71
CA LEU A 15 -2.91 -5.60 13.42
C LEU A 15 -1.84 -6.43 12.72
N SER A 16 -2.25 -7.43 11.93
CA SER A 16 -1.38 -8.01 10.91
C SER A 16 -1.51 -7.23 9.60
N ALA A 17 -1.26 -5.92 9.65
CA ALA A 17 -0.98 -5.15 8.44
C ALA A 17 0.44 -5.51 7.99
N VAL A 18 0.55 -6.69 7.39
CA VAL A 18 1.50 -7.09 6.36
C VAL A 18 2.75 -6.19 6.31
N THR A 19 3.71 -6.43 7.20
CA THR A 19 5.09 -6.02 6.95
C THR A 19 5.72 -7.04 5.99
N LEU A 20 5.17 -7.13 4.78
CA LEU A 20 5.88 -7.74 3.67
C LEU A 20 6.90 -6.69 3.19
N SER A 21 7.96 -6.48 3.97
CA SER A 21 9.20 -5.97 3.42
C SER A 21 9.82 -7.09 2.59
N GLY A 22 9.13 -7.47 1.52
CA GLY A 22 9.76 -8.17 0.42
C GLY A 22 10.90 -7.31 -0.10
N CYS A 23 11.92 -7.93 -0.68
CA CYS A 23 12.95 -7.20 -1.40
C CYS A 23 12.24 -6.48 -2.57
N GLY A 24 11.76 -5.25 -2.33
CA GLY A 24 10.88 -4.54 -3.26
C GLY A 24 11.55 -4.40 -4.61
N ASP A 25 10.79 -4.48 -5.70
CA ASP A 25 11.36 -4.23 -7.01
C ASP A 25 11.73 -2.73 -7.17
N LYS A 26 12.45 -2.37 -8.25
CA LYS A 26 12.84 -0.98 -8.51
C LYS A 26 11.62 -0.06 -8.57
N ASN A 27 10.54 -0.49 -9.23
CA ASN A 27 9.31 0.28 -9.38
C ASN A 27 8.62 0.50 -8.03
N GLU A 28 8.61 -0.51 -7.16
CA GLU A 28 8.14 -0.34 -5.79
C GLU A 28 8.92 0.73 -5.03
N ARG A 29 10.26 0.71 -5.11
CA ARG A 29 11.09 1.71 -4.42
C ARG A 29 10.86 3.12 -4.95
N GLU A 30 10.77 3.27 -6.26
CA GLU A 30 10.51 4.56 -6.91
C GLU A 30 9.11 5.08 -6.55
N PHE A 31 8.10 4.21 -6.51
CA PHE A 31 6.75 4.58 -6.07
C PHE A 31 6.75 5.10 -4.64
N ILE A 32 7.37 4.37 -3.70
CA ILE A 32 7.45 4.78 -2.29
C ILE A 32 8.24 6.08 -2.16
N ARG A 33 9.35 6.24 -2.90
CA ARG A 33 10.13 7.48 -2.92
C ARG A 33 9.30 8.66 -3.40
N GLY A 34 8.60 8.52 -4.53
CA GLY A 34 7.73 9.57 -5.09
C GLY A 34 6.59 9.94 -4.14
N CYS A 35 5.94 8.96 -3.52
CA CYS A 35 4.89 9.19 -2.53
C CYS A 35 5.41 9.96 -1.30
N LYS A 36 6.60 9.61 -0.80
CA LYS A 36 7.24 10.32 0.32
C LYS A 36 7.63 11.75 -0.05
N SER A 37 8.15 11.96 -1.26
CA SER A 37 8.40 13.32 -1.79
C SER A 37 7.12 14.14 -1.89
N GLY A 38 5.96 13.50 -2.08
CA GLY A 38 4.64 14.12 -2.01
C GLY A 38 4.08 14.33 -0.59
N GLY A 39 4.87 14.07 0.46
CA GLY A 39 4.48 14.31 1.86
C GLY A 39 3.86 13.11 2.59
N GLY A 40 3.82 11.92 1.97
CA GLY A 40 3.38 10.70 2.65
C GLY A 40 4.42 10.14 3.63
N THR A 41 3.97 9.52 4.72
CA THR A 41 4.87 8.70 5.58
C THR A 41 5.13 7.35 4.92
N THR A 42 6.19 6.63 5.34
CA THR A 42 6.47 5.29 4.81
C THR A 42 5.26 4.35 4.95
N ALA A 43 4.56 4.41 6.09
CA ALA A 43 3.37 3.58 6.34
C ALA A 43 2.21 3.93 5.39
N VAL A 44 1.89 5.21 5.23
CA VAL A 44 0.84 5.67 4.31
C VAL A 44 1.17 5.29 2.87
N CYS A 45 2.43 5.48 2.44
CA CYS A 45 2.86 5.13 1.09
C CYS A 45 2.81 3.62 0.81
N GLY A 46 3.16 2.80 1.80
CA GLY A 46 3.00 1.35 1.73
C GLY A 46 1.54 0.95 1.54
N CYS A 47 0.65 1.50 2.38
CA CYS A 47 -0.78 1.25 2.29
C CYS A 47 -1.37 1.63 0.92
N ILE A 48 -1.04 2.81 0.39
CA ILE A 48 -1.55 3.27 -0.92
C ILE A 48 -1.11 2.31 -2.03
N ARG A 49 0.17 1.92 -2.02
CA ARG A 49 0.70 0.96 -2.99
C ARG A 49 -0.05 -0.36 -2.92
N ASP A 50 -0.28 -0.87 -1.72
CA ASP A 50 -0.91 -2.18 -1.52
C ASP A 50 -2.37 -2.16 -1.98
N ASP A 51 -3.12 -1.07 -1.72
CA ASP A 51 -4.47 -0.88 -2.28
C ASP A 51 -4.47 -0.79 -3.81
N LEU A 52 -3.49 -0.12 -4.41
CA LEU A 52 -3.38 -0.08 -5.88
C LEU A 52 -3.07 -1.46 -6.48
N LYS A 53 -2.25 -2.27 -5.80
CA LYS A 53 -1.95 -3.65 -6.22
C LYS A 53 -3.17 -4.57 -6.18
N THR A 54 -4.23 -4.24 -5.45
CA THR A 54 -5.50 -4.99 -5.52
C THR A 54 -6.37 -4.61 -6.72
N LYS A 55 -6.07 -3.48 -7.38
CA LYS A 55 -6.88 -2.91 -8.48
C LYS A 55 -6.21 -3.05 -9.84
N TYR A 56 -4.89 -3.13 -9.86
CA TYR A 56 -4.09 -3.20 -11.08
C TYR A 56 -3.15 -4.39 -11.03
N THR A 57 -2.98 -5.04 -12.18
CA THR A 57 -1.94 -6.06 -12.32
C THR A 57 -0.56 -5.44 -12.19
N HIS A 58 0.43 -6.24 -11.83
CA HIS A 58 1.82 -5.79 -11.75
C HIS A 58 2.26 -5.12 -13.07
N GLY A 59 1.99 -5.77 -14.21
CA GLY A 59 2.36 -5.23 -15.53
C GLY A 59 1.67 -3.92 -15.90
N GLU A 60 0.46 -3.64 -15.43
CA GLU A 60 -0.19 -2.33 -15.63
C GLU A 60 0.52 -1.22 -14.87
N LEU A 61 0.91 -1.47 -13.62
CA LEU A 61 1.67 -0.50 -12.82
C LEU A 61 3.11 -0.32 -13.35
N GLU A 62 3.75 -1.40 -13.82
CA GLU A 62 5.09 -1.30 -14.42
C GLU A 62 5.10 -0.49 -15.72
N LYS A 63 4.07 -0.66 -16.56
CA LYS A 63 3.93 0.11 -17.81
C LYS A 63 3.91 1.61 -17.59
N MET A 64 3.45 2.09 -16.44
CA MET A 64 3.49 3.52 -16.09
C MET A 64 4.91 4.07 -16.03
N ASN A 65 5.87 3.25 -15.59
CA ASN A 65 7.28 3.63 -15.52
C ASN A 65 8.02 3.40 -16.84
N GLN A 66 7.54 2.47 -17.66
CA GLN A 66 8.19 2.07 -18.92
C GLN A 66 7.72 2.89 -20.12
N GLN A 67 6.45 3.29 -20.14
CA GLN A 67 5.83 4.00 -21.26
C GLN A 67 5.41 5.40 -20.79
N TYR A 68 6.14 6.41 -21.24
CA TYR A 68 5.83 7.80 -20.94
C TYR A 68 4.39 8.15 -21.36
N GLY A 69 3.63 8.74 -20.44
CA GLY A 69 2.24 9.15 -20.67
C GLY A 69 1.20 8.02 -20.55
N TYR A 70 1.60 6.76 -20.33
CA TYR A 70 0.65 5.71 -20.01
C TYR A 70 0.16 5.84 -18.57
N VAL A 71 -1.16 5.94 -18.43
CA VAL A 71 -1.85 5.93 -17.15
C VAL A 71 -3.04 4.96 -17.27
N PRO A 72 -3.13 3.91 -16.44
CA PRO A 72 -4.24 2.98 -16.46
C PRO A 72 -5.59 3.70 -16.27
N PRO A 73 -6.69 3.13 -16.79
CA PRO A 73 -8.01 3.67 -16.53
C PRO A 73 -8.25 3.86 -15.03
N ARG A 74 -8.90 4.96 -14.67
CA ARG A 74 -9.28 5.29 -13.28
C ARG A 74 -8.11 5.47 -12.31
N PHE A 75 -6.85 5.50 -12.78
CA PHE A 75 -5.68 5.52 -11.88
C PHE A 75 -5.69 6.71 -10.93
N MET A 76 -6.00 7.91 -11.42
CA MET A 76 -6.06 9.11 -10.58
C MET A 76 -7.15 9.02 -9.50
N ASP A 77 -8.35 8.53 -9.86
CA ASP A 77 -9.46 8.33 -8.93
C ASP A 77 -9.10 7.29 -7.85
N ASN A 78 -8.48 6.19 -8.28
CA ASN A 78 -8.08 5.11 -7.40
C ASN A 78 -6.93 5.53 -6.47
N MET A 79 -5.97 6.30 -6.96
CA MET A 79 -4.89 6.90 -6.16
C MET A 79 -5.44 7.85 -5.10
N LEU A 80 -6.40 8.72 -5.47
CA LEU A 80 -7.05 9.62 -4.52
C LEU A 80 -7.85 8.84 -3.46
N SER A 81 -8.60 7.83 -3.88
CA SER A 81 -9.36 6.97 -2.96
C SER A 81 -8.44 6.22 -2.00
N ALA A 82 -7.35 5.64 -2.50
CA ALA A 82 -6.34 4.96 -1.69
C ALA A 82 -5.72 5.93 -0.67
N ALA A 83 -5.33 7.13 -1.11
CA ALA A 83 -4.76 8.14 -0.22
C ALA A 83 -5.73 8.56 0.89
N GLN A 84 -7.03 8.67 0.59
CA GLN A 84 -8.06 8.95 1.60
C GLN A 84 -8.24 7.78 2.57
N GLN A 85 -8.21 6.53 2.09
CA GLN A 85 -8.38 5.34 2.92
C GLN A 85 -7.17 5.12 3.84
N CYS A 86 -5.96 5.33 3.33
CA CYS A 86 -4.71 5.08 4.05
C CYS A 86 -4.29 6.20 5.02
N ARG A 87 -4.95 7.36 4.97
CA ARG A 87 -4.73 8.47 5.91
C ARG A 87 -5.71 8.48 7.08
N LYS A 88 -6.80 7.71 7.00
CA LYS A 88 -7.73 7.51 8.12
C LYS A 88 -7.04 6.73 9.23
#